data_AF-A0A7Z7VWF7-F1
#
_entry.id   AF-A0A7Z7VWF7-F1
#
_cell.length_a   1.000
_cell.length_b   1.000
_cell.length_c   1.000
_cell.angle_alpha   90.00
_cell.angle_beta   90.00
_cell.angle_gamma   90.00
#
_symmetry.space_group_name_H-M   'P 1'
#
loop_
_entity.id
_entity.type
_entity.pdbx_description
1 polymer ?
#
loop_
_entity_poly.entity_id
_entity_poly.type
_entity_poly.pdbx_seq_one_letter_code
_entity_poly.pdbx_strand_id
1 'polypeptide(L)'
;MKVHNANSNDKKINHEVESNFRIGLRPHDFFMSFTVFKVPADYACRHLLDIMRVLGAILMNKIKQWINSFFEKVGPKVMKIIFVTVFILAILFIGMATVIPELNHKTYQGVVVEKYKENHGLTTGTSRFIVLKHGKETIKIQNDDILLHGKFNSQSIQEDIVEGKKAEIKTIGFNFPRIGFYPNLYQIKQ
;
A
#
# COMPACT_ATOMS: atom_id res chain seq x y z
N MET A 1 51.79 35.01 22.43
CA MET A 1 51.54 33.57 22.14
C MET A 1 50.77 33.54 20.82
N LYS A 2 51.20 32.90 19.72
CA LYS A 2 51.60 31.48 19.50
C LYS A 2 50.49 30.48 19.91
N VAL A 3 50.06 29.50 19.09
CA VAL A 3 50.29 29.23 17.63
C VAL A 3 49.42 28.03 17.16
N HIS A 4 49.41 27.69 15.85
CA HIS A 4 48.90 26.44 15.19
C HIS A 4 47.36 26.23 15.09
N ASN A 5 46.76 25.48 14.15
CA ASN A 5 47.08 24.93 12.80
C ASN A 5 45.74 24.45 12.15
N ALA A 6 45.57 23.94 10.91
CA ALA A 6 46.35 23.72 9.67
C ALA A 6 45.34 23.63 8.49
N ASN A 7 45.56 24.22 7.31
CA ASN A 7 46.26 23.70 6.11
C ASN A 7 45.68 22.41 5.45
N SER A 8 45.11 22.56 4.25
CA SER A 8 45.32 21.71 3.03
C SER A 8 44.37 22.23 1.93
N ASN A 9 44.86 22.98 0.94
CA ASN A 9 45.24 22.44 -0.38
C ASN A 9 44.20 21.49 -1.01
N ASP A 10 43.57 21.94 -2.10
CA ASP A 10 43.82 21.27 -3.38
C ASP A 10 43.80 22.25 -4.57
N LYS A 11 44.56 21.93 -5.61
CA LYS A 11 45.04 22.84 -6.66
C LYS A 11 44.72 22.27 -8.04
N LYS A 12 43.69 22.78 -8.72
CA LYS A 12 43.46 22.49 -10.14
C LYS A 12 43.76 23.69 -11.03
N ILE A 13 44.95 23.63 -11.60
CA ILE A 13 45.42 24.45 -12.71
C ILE A 13 44.59 24.09 -13.93
N ASN A 14 43.75 24.99 -14.41
CA ASN A 14 43.14 24.84 -15.73
C ASN A 14 44.14 25.36 -16.77
N HIS A 15 44.66 24.46 -17.60
CA HIS A 15 45.46 24.85 -18.76
C HIS A 15 44.58 25.58 -19.77
N GLU A 16 44.79 26.89 -19.87
CA GLU A 16 44.22 27.74 -20.91
C GLU A 16 45.00 27.50 -22.22
N VAL A 17 44.45 26.66 -23.09
CA VAL A 17 45.01 26.41 -24.42
C VAL A 17 44.38 27.42 -25.38
N GLU A 18 45.00 28.58 -25.52
CA GLU A 18 44.67 29.56 -26.57
C GLU A 18 45.03 29.01 -27.96
N SER A 19 44.08 28.37 -28.64
CA SER A 19 44.23 28.07 -30.07
C SER A 19 43.92 29.31 -30.92
N ASN A 20 44.88 30.23 -31.00
CA ASN A 20 44.77 31.46 -31.79
C ASN A 20 44.82 31.17 -33.32
N PHE A 21 43.64 30.95 -33.93
CA PHE A 21 43.51 30.75 -35.37
C PHE A 21 43.46 32.10 -36.11
N ARG A 22 44.59 32.55 -36.66
CA ARG A 22 44.67 33.74 -37.51
C ARG A 22 44.62 33.38 -39.00
N ILE A 23 43.53 33.73 -39.67
CA ILE A 23 43.52 33.96 -41.13
C ILE A 23 43.22 35.44 -41.37
N GLY A 24 44.10 36.11 -42.10
CA GLY A 24 43.83 37.37 -42.80
C GLY A 24 44.18 37.20 -44.28
N LEU A 25 43.72 38.04 -45.21
CA LEU A 25 43.14 39.38 -45.09
C LEU A 25 42.11 39.63 -46.21
N ARG A 26 41.06 40.41 -45.92
CA ARG A 26 40.68 41.59 -46.73
C ARG A 26 39.76 42.52 -45.92
N PRO A 27 39.72 43.84 -46.20
CA PRO A 27 39.29 44.82 -45.21
C PRO A 27 37.95 45.48 -45.57
N HIS A 28 36.85 45.00 -45.00
CA HIS A 28 35.61 45.75 -44.77
C HIS A 28 34.76 44.94 -43.80
N ASP A 29 34.90 45.15 -42.49
CA ASP A 29 33.90 44.65 -41.54
C ASP A 29 33.90 45.40 -40.20
N PHE A 30 32.69 45.55 -39.67
CA PHE A 30 32.34 46.28 -38.46
C PHE A 30 32.52 45.37 -37.23
N PHE A 31 33.49 45.67 -36.36
CA PHE A 31 33.80 44.82 -35.20
C PHE A 31 32.76 44.94 -34.08
N MET A 32 31.77 44.03 -34.05
CA MET A 32 31.04 43.72 -32.81
C MET A 32 31.76 42.61 -32.03
N SER A 33 32.31 42.96 -30.87
CA SER A 33 32.82 41.98 -29.91
C SER A 33 31.64 41.35 -29.14
N PHE A 34 31.34 40.08 -29.42
CA PHE A 34 30.34 39.31 -28.67
C PHE A 34 30.98 38.59 -27.49
N THR A 35 30.84 39.16 -26.30
CA THR A 35 31.24 38.51 -25.04
C THR A 35 30.26 37.39 -24.71
N VAL A 36 30.63 36.13 -24.99
CA VAL A 36 29.77 34.96 -24.70
C VAL A 36 29.76 34.67 -23.18
N PHE A 37 28.80 35.26 -22.48
CA PHE A 37 28.58 35.01 -21.05
C PHE A 37 28.12 33.55 -20.82
N LYS A 38 28.99 32.74 -20.22
CA LYS A 38 28.72 31.33 -19.94
C LYS A 38 27.88 31.20 -18.66
N VAL A 39 26.55 31.19 -18.81
CA VAL A 39 25.59 31.06 -17.70
C VAL A 39 25.82 29.73 -16.96
N PRO A 40 25.96 29.72 -15.62
CA PRO A 40 26.17 28.49 -14.86
C PRO A 40 24.93 27.57 -14.91
N ALA A 41 25.16 26.27 -15.08
CA ALA A 41 24.09 25.27 -15.26
C ALA A 41 23.06 25.23 -14.11
N ASP A 42 23.49 25.60 -12.90
CA ASP A 42 22.64 25.65 -11.69
C ASP A 42 21.50 26.67 -11.80
N TYR A 43 21.64 27.71 -12.62
CA TYR A 43 20.59 28.70 -12.86
C TYR A 43 19.46 28.12 -13.72
N ALA A 44 19.82 27.40 -14.79
CA ALA A 44 18.85 26.77 -15.69
C ALA A 44 17.99 25.73 -14.96
N CYS A 45 18.61 24.93 -14.06
CA CYS A 45 17.92 23.88 -13.33
C CYS A 45 16.88 24.42 -12.33
N ARG A 46 17.19 25.50 -11.59
CA ARG A 46 16.21 26.15 -10.69
C ARG A 46 15.06 26.78 -11.46
N HIS A 47 15.36 27.49 -12.55
CA HIS A 47 14.34 28.11 -13.39
C HIS A 47 13.37 27.08 -13.99
N LEU A 48 13.88 25.91 -14.39
CA LEU A 48 13.07 24.79 -14.87
C LEU A 48 12.13 24.26 -13.76
N LEU A 49 12.64 24.09 -12.54
CA LEU A 49 11.85 23.60 -11.40
C LEU A 49 10.69 24.53 -11.05
N ASP A 50 10.92 25.84 -11.05
CA ASP A 50 9.88 26.82 -10.73
C ASP A 50 8.87 26.97 -11.88
N ILE A 51 9.29 26.86 -13.14
CA ILE A 51 8.38 26.75 -14.30
C ILE A 51 7.50 25.50 -14.17
N MET A 52 8.07 24.34 -13.80
CA MET A 52 7.31 23.11 -13.56
C MET A 52 6.31 23.25 -12.41
N ARG A 53 6.66 23.95 -11.32
CA ARG A 53 5.75 24.24 -10.20
C ARG A 53 4.59 25.14 -10.62
N VAL A 54 4.85 26.20 -11.38
CA VAL A 54 3.80 27.12 -11.89
C VAL A 54 2.87 26.38 -12.86
N LEU A 55 3.42 25.58 -13.79
CA LEU A 55 2.63 24.73 -14.68
C LEU A 55 1.77 23.72 -13.91
N GLY A 56 2.33 23.05 -12.90
CA GLY A 56 1.60 22.14 -12.02
C GLY A 56 0.46 22.83 -11.26
N ALA A 57 0.68 24.02 -10.73
CA ALA A 57 -0.34 24.82 -10.04
C ALA A 57 -1.45 25.27 -11.00
N ILE A 58 -1.11 25.71 -12.22
CA ILE A 58 -2.10 26.09 -13.25
C ILE A 58 -2.92 24.89 -13.68
N LEU A 59 -2.30 23.73 -13.90
CA LEU A 59 -2.98 22.48 -14.24
C LEU A 59 -3.93 22.04 -13.13
N MET A 60 -3.47 22.03 -11.89
CA MET A 60 -4.27 21.65 -10.72
C MET A 60 -5.44 22.61 -10.49
N ASN A 61 -5.26 23.91 -10.71
CA ASN A 61 -6.36 24.89 -10.65
C ASN A 61 -7.39 24.68 -11.78
N LYS A 62 -6.96 24.37 -13.00
CA LYS A 62 -7.89 24.01 -14.10
C LYS A 62 -8.68 22.74 -13.79
N ILE A 63 -8.03 21.71 -13.26
CA ILE A 63 -8.70 20.47 -12.83
C ILE A 63 -9.73 20.77 -11.75
N LYS A 64 -9.37 21.56 -10.72
CA LYS A 64 -10.28 21.95 -9.63
C LYS A 64 -11.49 22.75 -10.14
N GLN A 65 -11.29 23.69 -11.06
CA GLN A 65 -12.39 24.46 -11.68
C GLN A 65 -13.31 23.56 -12.52
N TRP A 66 -12.74 22.64 -13.30
CA TRP A 66 -13.51 21.66 -14.08
C TRP A 66 -14.37 20.78 -13.17
N ILE A 67 -13.79 20.22 -12.12
CA ILE A 67 -14.48 19.41 -11.10
C ILE A 67 -15.62 20.21 -10.44
N ASN A 68 -15.37 21.46 -10.02
CA ASN A 68 -16.41 22.30 -9.41
C ASN A 68 -17.56 22.56 -10.40
N SER A 69 -17.26 22.94 -11.64
CA SER A 69 -18.29 23.17 -12.67
C SER A 69 -19.08 21.91 -13.03
N PHE A 70 -18.48 20.73 -12.86
CA PHE A 70 -19.14 19.45 -13.02
C PHE A 70 -20.11 19.18 -11.86
N PHE A 71 -19.68 19.38 -10.61
CA PHE A 71 -20.56 19.25 -9.44
C PHE A 71 -21.70 20.28 -9.39
N GLU A 72 -21.48 21.50 -9.89
CA GLU A 72 -22.53 22.51 -10.02
C GLU A 72 -23.57 22.14 -11.10
N LYS A 73 -23.14 21.57 -12.23
CA LYS A 73 -24.02 21.07 -13.30
C LYS A 73 -24.73 19.76 -12.93
N VAL A 74 -24.08 18.88 -12.17
CA VAL A 74 -24.67 17.66 -11.59
C VAL A 74 -25.48 18.09 -10.36
N GLY A 75 -26.60 18.77 -10.63
CA GLY A 75 -27.38 19.50 -9.63
C GLY A 75 -27.83 18.63 -8.44
N PRO A 76 -28.26 19.26 -7.33
CA PRO A 76 -28.41 18.61 -6.02
C PRO A 76 -29.35 17.38 -6.02
N LYS A 77 -30.28 17.29 -6.97
CA LYS A 77 -31.14 16.12 -7.17
C LYS A 77 -30.34 14.88 -7.60
N VAL A 78 -29.37 15.01 -8.49
CA VAL A 78 -28.55 13.90 -8.99
C VAL A 78 -27.59 13.41 -7.89
N MET A 79 -26.93 14.33 -7.18
CA MET A 79 -26.09 14.00 -6.03
C MET A 79 -26.88 13.26 -4.93
N LYS A 80 -28.13 13.66 -4.66
CA LYS A 80 -29.01 12.93 -3.72
C LYS A 80 -29.32 11.50 -4.20
N ILE A 81 -29.59 11.30 -5.49
CA ILE A 81 -29.83 9.97 -6.06
C ILE A 81 -28.57 9.11 -5.94
N ILE A 82 -27.40 9.62 -6.35
CA ILE A 82 -26.11 8.90 -6.25
C ILE A 82 -25.85 8.49 -4.79
N PHE A 83 -26.02 9.40 -3.83
CA PHE A 83 -25.83 9.09 -2.41
C PHE A 83 -26.76 7.96 -1.92
N VAL A 84 -28.06 8.02 -2.26
CA VAL A 84 -29.02 6.97 -1.90
C VAL A 84 -28.66 5.64 -2.55
N THR A 85 -28.28 5.62 -3.82
CA THR A 85 -27.84 4.40 -4.53
C THR A 85 -26.58 3.80 -3.90
N VAL A 86 -25.56 4.62 -3.61
CA VAL A 86 -24.33 4.15 -2.93
C VAL A 86 -24.64 3.63 -1.53
N PHE A 87 -25.53 4.28 -0.79
CA PHE A 87 -25.94 3.84 0.55
C PHE A 87 -26.67 2.50 0.54
N ILE A 88 -27.60 2.29 -0.41
CA ILE A 88 -28.28 1.01 -0.61
C ILE A 88 -27.28 -0.09 -0.99
N LEU A 89 -26.36 0.20 -1.91
CA LEU A 89 -25.30 -0.74 -2.30
C LEU A 89 -24.36 -1.08 -1.13
N ALA A 90 -24.05 -0.11 -0.26
CA ALA A 90 -23.25 -0.36 0.94
C ALA A 90 -23.96 -1.27 1.94
N ILE A 91 -25.26 -1.07 2.19
CA ILE A 91 -26.08 -1.96 3.04
C ILE A 91 -26.13 -3.37 2.45
N LEU A 92 -26.37 -3.50 1.14
CA LEU A 92 -26.38 -4.79 0.44
C LEU A 92 -25.00 -5.47 0.54
N PHE A 93 -23.91 -4.72 0.38
CA PHE A 93 -22.55 -5.27 0.49
C PHE A 93 -22.23 -5.76 1.91
N ILE A 94 -22.63 -5.01 2.95
CA ILE A 94 -22.49 -5.44 4.35
C ILE A 94 -23.30 -6.72 4.61
N GLY A 95 -24.55 -6.79 4.12
CA GLY A 95 -25.38 -7.99 4.24
C GLY A 95 -24.77 -9.21 3.53
N MET A 96 -24.27 -9.03 2.31
CA MET A 96 -23.61 -10.12 1.58
C MET A 96 -22.30 -10.55 2.27
N ALA A 97 -21.54 -9.61 2.84
CA ALA A 97 -20.31 -9.92 3.56
C ALA A 97 -20.54 -10.77 4.83
N THR A 98 -21.71 -10.67 5.48
CA THR A 98 -22.07 -11.53 6.61
C THR A 98 -22.69 -12.86 6.18
N VAL A 99 -23.49 -12.88 5.11
CA VAL A 99 -24.22 -14.09 4.66
C VAL A 99 -23.38 -15.03 3.80
N ILE A 100 -22.42 -14.55 3.01
CA ILE A 100 -21.60 -15.44 2.15
C ILE A 100 -20.71 -16.41 2.97
N PRO A 101 -20.03 -16.00 4.06
CA PRO A 101 -19.26 -16.92 4.91
C PRO A 101 -20.14 -17.98 5.58
N GLU A 102 -21.34 -17.60 6.01
CA GLU A 102 -22.34 -18.43 6.68
C GLU A 102 -22.64 -19.71 5.89
N LEU A 103 -22.94 -19.56 4.60
CA LEU A 103 -23.42 -20.65 3.73
C LEU A 103 -22.38 -21.73 3.45
N ASN A 104 -21.10 -21.50 3.75
CA ASN A 104 -20.01 -22.44 3.47
C ASN A 104 -19.66 -23.28 4.71
N HIS A 105 -20.58 -24.18 5.08
CA HIS A 105 -20.32 -25.19 6.11
C HIS A 105 -19.54 -26.38 5.54
N LYS A 106 -18.46 -26.79 6.22
CA LYS A 106 -17.71 -28.01 5.88
C LYS A 106 -17.40 -28.84 7.12
N THR A 107 -17.50 -30.16 6.98
CA THR A 107 -17.13 -31.11 8.04
C THR A 107 -15.86 -31.85 7.63
N TYR A 108 -14.87 -31.86 8.52
CA TYR A 108 -13.61 -32.57 8.34
C TYR A 108 -13.45 -33.61 9.44
N GLN A 109 -13.09 -34.84 9.06
CA GLN A 109 -12.80 -35.92 10.01
C GLN A 109 -11.33 -36.31 9.90
N GLY A 110 -10.56 -36.14 10.96
CA GLY A 110 -9.10 -36.27 10.90
C GLY A 110 -8.45 -36.48 12.25
N VAL A 111 -7.13 -36.41 12.29
CA VAL A 111 -6.35 -36.36 13.55
C VAL A 111 -5.89 -34.92 13.78
N VAL A 112 -6.10 -34.38 14.98
CA VAL A 112 -5.53 -33.09 15.36
C VAL A 112 -4.02 -33.26 15.50
N VAL A 113 -3.27 -32.56 14.66
CA VAL A 113 -1.79 -32.62 14.64
C VAL A 113 -1.20 -31.67 15.68
N GLU A 114 -1.73 -30.45 15.73
CA GLU A 114 -1.19 -29.34 16.52
C GLU A 114 -2.29 -28.31 16.81
N LYS A 115 -2.20 -27.63 17.96
CA LYS A 115 -2.99 -26.44 18.29
C LYS A 115 -2.08 -25.31 18.78
N TYR A 116 -2.22 -24.11 18.23
CA TYR A 116 -1.36 -22.97 18.60
C TYR A 116 -2.11 -21.64 18.66
N LYS A 117 -1.41 -20.61 19.14
CA LYS A 117 -1.89 -19.23 19.28
C LYS A 117 -0.92 -18.29 18.56
N GLU A 118 -1.43 -17.39 17.74
CA GLU A 118 -0.66 -16.37 17.01
C GLU A 118 -1.03 -14.99 17.58
N ASN A 119 -0.03 -14.25 18.08
CA ASN A 119 -0.24 -12.93 18.68
C ASN A 119 0.03 -11.82 17.65
N HIS A 120 -1.00 -11.06 17.28
CA HIS A 120 -0.89 -9.97 16.32
C HIS A 120 -0.72 -8.63 17.06
N GLY A 121 0.52 -8.34 17.46
CA GLY A 121 0.86 -7.47 18.59
C GLY A 121 0.41 -6.00 18.57
N LEU A 122 -0.13 -5.46 17.46
CA LEU A 122 -0.52 -4.04 17.37
C LEU A 122 -2.01 -3.76 17.16
N THR A 123 -2.81 -4.71 16.66
CA THR A 123 -4.20 -4.40 16.24
C THR A 123 -5.22 -5.53 16.35
N THR A 124 -4.82 -6.81 16.44
CA THR A 124 -5.73 -7.97 16.26
C THR A 124 -5.52 -9.11 17.25
N GLY A 125 -5.23 -8.79 18.52
CA GLY A 125 -5.31 -9.71 19.65
C GLY A 125 -4.50 -11.02 19.51
N THR A 126 -5.11 -12.13 19.95
CA THR A 126 -4.55 -13.49 19.86
C THR A 126 -5.47 -14.36 19.01
N SER A 127 -5.06 -14.69 17.79
CA SER A 127 -5.72 -15.67 16.94
C SER A 127 -5.41 -17.09 17.42
N ARG A 128 -6.39 -17.99 17.35
CA ARG A 128 -6.21 -19.39 17.76
C ARG A 128 -6.34 -20.29 16.53
N PHE A 129 -5.47 -21.29 16.42
CA PHE A 129 -5.42 -22.18 15.25
C PHE A 129 -5.32 -23.64 15.66
N ILE A 130 -5.86 -24.50 14.79
CA ILE A 130 -5.88 -25.95 14.91
C ILE A 130 -5.45 -26.51 13.55
N VAL A 131 -4.54 -27.49 13.56
CA VAL A 131 -4.07 -28.18 12.36
C VAL A 131 -4.66 -29.58 12.35
N LEU A 132 -5.51 -29.88 11.36
CA LEU A 132 -6.17 -31.18 11.22
C LEU A 132 -5.61 -31.94 10.02
N LYS A 133 -5.18 -33.19 10.23
CA LYS A 133 -4.82 -34.12 9.15
C LYS A 133 -6.05 -34.90 8.71
N HIS A 134 -6.63 -34.51 7.57
CA HIS A 134 -7.79 -35.13 6.95
C HIS A 134 -7.33 -36.05 5.80
N GLY A 135 -7.18 -37.34 6.08
CA GLY A 135 -6.67 -38.32 5.12
C GLY A 135 -5.22 -38.01 4.71
N LYS A 136 -5.03 -37.58 3.46
CA LYS A 136 -3.72 -37.16 2.91
C LYS A 136 -3.46 -35.65 3.04
N GLU A 137 -4.48 -34.85 3.33
CA GLU A 137 -4.40 -33.40 3.39
C GLU A 137 -4.23 -32.90 4.82
N THR A 138 -3.59 -31.73 4.96
CA THR A 138 -3.45 -31.02 6.24
C THR A 138 -4.11 -29.66 6.10
N ILE A 139 -5.04 -29.35 7.02
CA ILE A 139 -5.90 -28.17 6.94
C ILE A 139 -5.68 -27.33 8.21
N LYS A 140 -5.29 -26.06 8.03
CA LYS A 140 -5.28 -25.05 9.11
C LYS A 140 -6.70 -24.50 9.26
N ILE A 141 -7.21 -24.54 10.48
CA ILE A 141 -8.56 -24.11 10.87
C ILE A 141 -8.38 -23.05 11.95
N GLN A 142 -9.08 -21.93 11.82
CA GLN A 142 -9.08 -20.84 12.80
C GLN A 142 -10.10 -21.16 13.92
N ASN A 143 -9.89 -20.67 15.13
CA ASN A 143 -10.81 -20.87 16.26
C ASN A 143 -11.04 -19.53 16.95
N ASP A 144 -11.76 -18.66 16.26
CA ASP A 144 -12.13 -17.34 16.76
C ASP A 144 -13.61 -17.32 17.14
N ASP A 145 -14.03 -16.30 17.90
CA ASP A 145 -15.41 -16.12 18.29
C ASP A 145 -16.28 -15.69 17.10
N ILE A 146 -17.49 -16.26 16.99
CA ILE A 146 -18.42 -16.01 15.89
C ILE A 146 -19.66 -15.32 16.47
N LEU A 147 -19.65 -13.98 16.40
CA LEU A 147 -20.73 -13.11 16.90
C LEU A 147 -22.11 -13.55 16.41
N LEU A 148 -22.25 -13.83 15.11
CA LEU A 148 -23.53 -14.21 14.48
C LEU A 148 -24.06 -15.58 14.92
N HIS A 149 -23.20 -16.44 15.46
CA HIS A 149 -23.54 -17.79 15.93
C HIS A 149 -23.56 -17.91 17.47
N GLY A 150 -23.29 -16.82 18.21
CA GLY A 150 -23.16 -16.87 19.67
C GLY A 150 -21.96 -17.68 20.17
N LYS A 151 -20.99 -18.02 19.31
CA LYS A 151 -19.77 -18.76 19.71
C LYS A 151 -18.79 -17.79 20.35
N PHE A 152 -18.75 -17.77 21.69
CA PHE A 152 -17.83 -16.94 22.49
C PHE A 152 -16.89 -17.75 23.38
N ASN A 153 -16.80 -19.06 23.15
CA ASN A 153 -16.02 -20.02 23.93
C ASN A 153 -14.78 -20.52 23.16
N SER A 154 -14.25 -19.72 22.23
CA SER A 154 -13.05 -20.07 21.45
C SER A 154 -11.88 -20.52 22.33
N GLN A 155 -11.66 -19.86 23.46
CA GLN A 155 -10.61 -20.22 24.41
C GLN A 155 -10.83 -21.59 25.05
N SER A 156 -12.00 -21.85 25.62
CA SER A 156 -12.30 -23.14 26.27
C SER A 156 -12.18 -24.29 25.27
N ILE A 157 -12.71 -24.12 24.05
CA ILE A 157 -12.54 -25.09 22.96
C ILE A 157 -11.05 -25.32 22.65
N GLN A 158 -10.23 -24.27 22.63
CA GLN A 158 -8.79 -24.42 22.39
C GLN A 158 -8.09 -25.18 23.53
N GLU A 159 -8.58 -25.06 24.76
CA GLU A 159 -8.04 -25.77 25.93
C GLU A 159 -8.45 -27.25 25.90
N ASP A 160 -9.73 -27.55 25.63
CA ASP A 160 -10.31 -28.90 25.59
C ASP A 160 -9.74 -29.80 24.46
N ILE A 161 -9.29 -29.23 23.35
CA ILE A 161 -8.78 -30.00 22.20
C ILE A 161 -7.51 -30.76 22.57
N VAL A 162 -7.52 -32.09 22.37
CA VAL A 162 -6.36 -32.96 22.58
C VAL A 162 -5.68 -33.26 21.24
N GLU A 163 -4.38 -33.02 21.16
CA GLU A 163 -3.53 -33.36 20.02
C GLU A 163 -3.34 -34.89 19.90
N GLY A 164 -3.10 -35.40 18.70
CA GLY A 164 -3.00 -36.82 18.40
C GLY A 164 -4.33 -37.59 18.41
N LYS A 165 -5.42 -37.02 18.95
CA LYS A 165 -6.76 -37.62 18.89
C LYS A 165 -7.45 -37.38 17.55
N LYS A 166 -8.33 -38.32 17.19
CA LYS A 166 -9.29 -38.12 16.10
C LYS A 166 -10.30 -37.03 16.49
N ALA A 167 -10.74 -36.25 15.51
CA ALA A 167 -11.75 -35.22 15.67
C ALA A 167 -12.66 -35.15 14.44
N GLU A 168 -13.95 -34.89 14.68
CA GLU A 168 -14.86 -34.32 13.68
C GLU A 168 -14.94 -32.82 13.94
N ILE A 169 -14.46 -32.01 13.00
CA ILE A 169 -14.50 -30.55 13.07
C ILE A 169 -15.46 -30.03 11.99
N LYS A 170 -16.46 -29.27 12.41
CA LYS A 170 -17.31 -28.47 11.52
C LYS A 170 -16.78 -27.05 11.48
N THR A 171 -16.66 -26.51 10.28
CA THR A 171 -16.13 -25.18 10.02
C THR A 171 -17.08 -24.34 9.18
N ILE A 172 -16.90 -23.02 9.24
CA ILE A 172 -17.66 -22.01 8.50
C ILE A 172 -16.69 -21.10 7.74
N GLY A 173 -17.09 -20.63 6.57
CA GLY A 173 -16.29 -19.77 5.71
C GLY A 173 -15.32 -20.52 4.81
N PHE A 174 -14.42 -19.77 4.18
CA PHE A 174 -13.62 -20.26 3.05
C PHE A 174 -12.19 -20.59 3.45
N ASN A 175 -11.64 -21.64 2.83
CA ASN A 175 -10.22 -21.98 2.94
C ASN A 175 -9.48 -21.45 1.70
N PHE A 176 -8.78 -20.33 1.86
CA PHE A 176 -7.89 -19.75 0.84
C PHE A 176 -6.50 -19.49 1.42
N PRO A 177 -5.66 -20.53 1.60
CA PRO A 177 -4.35 -20.40 2.28
C PRO A 177 -3.41 -19.39 1.63
N ARG A 178 -3.52 -19.17 0.31
CA ARG A 178 -2.69 -18.21 -0.45
C ARG A 178 -2.87 -16.75 -0.02
N ILE A 179 -4.00 -16.41 0.61
CA ILE A 179 -4.31 -15.07 1.12
C ILE A 179 -4.47 -15.06 2.65
N GLY A 180 -4.05 -16.13 3.35
CA GLY A 180 -4.15 -16.24 4.81
C GLY A 180 -5.57 -16.41 5.36
N PHE A 181 -6.58 -16.65 4.51
CA PHE A 181 -7.94 -16.92 4.96
C PHE A 181 -8.13 -18.41 5.24
N TYR A 182 -8.50 -18.72 6.48
CA TYR A 182 -8.78 -20.07 6.96
C TYR A 182 -10.24 -20.17 7.41
N PRO A 183 -10.88 -21.34 7.29
CA PRO A 183 -12.24 -21.52 7.76
C PRO A 183 -12.25 -21.53 9.30
N ASN A 184 -13.26 -20.91 9.91
CA ASN A 184 -13.36 -20.82 11.37
C ASN A 184 -14.10 -22.05 11.93
N LEU A 185 -13.63 -22.57 13.06
CA LEU A 185 -14.21 -23.69 13.78
C LEU A 185 -15.55 -23.28 14.37
N TYR A 186 -16.58 -24.05 14.06
CA TYR A 186 -17.93 -23.90 14.60
C TYR A 186 -18.23 -24.95 15.68
N GLN A 187 -17.94 -26.22 15.40
CA GLN A 187 -18.14 -27.32 16.34
C GLN A 187 -16.99 -28.32 16.23
N ILE A 188 -16.59 -28.92 17.35
CA ILE A 188 -15.69 -30.08 17.38
C ILE A 188 -16.29 -31.20 18.22
N LYS A 189 -15.97 -32.45 17.85
CA LYS A 189 -16.17 -33.66 18.65
C LYS A 189 -14.88 -34.49 18.61
N GLN A 190 -14.44 -35.02 19.76
CA GLN A 190 -13.27 -35.88 19.94
C GLN A 190 -13.61 -37.10 20.80
#